data_AF-A0A946CD58-F1
#
_entry.id   AF-A0A946CD58-F1
#
_cell.length_a   1.000
_cell.length_b   1.000
_cell.length_c   1.000
_cell.angle_alpha   90.00
_cell.angle_beta   90.00
_cell.angle_gamma   90.00
#
_symmetry.space_group_name_H-M   'P 1'
#
loop_
_entity.id
_entity.type
_entity.pdbx_description
1 polymer ?
#
loop_
_entity_poly.entity_id
_entity_poly.type
_entity_poly.pdbx_seq_one_letter_code
_entity_poly.pdbx_strand_id
1 'polypeptide(L)' 'MITSSSILACATCANSFKHGGQDAAGWAIALMLLVIVPLITMVVWFMVKIAKRERVGLDSQYCDDYVAPPNNS' A
#
# COMPACT_ATOMS: atom_id res chain seq x y z
N MET A 1 24.19 0.74 16.93
CA MET A 1 23.51 0.38 15.66
C MET A 1 22.01 0.45 15.90
N ILE A 2 21.42 1.62 15.65
CA ILE A 2 19.98 1.85 15.77
C ILE A 2 19.37 1.41 14.45
N THR A 3 18.85 0.20 14.44
CA THR A 3 18.15 -0.41 13.31
C THR A 3 16.88 0.38 13.02
N SER A 4 16.73 0.84 11.77
CA SER A 4 15.69 1.68 11.19
C SER A 4 14.24 1.16 11.26
N SER A 5 13.91 0.23 12.17
CA SER A 5 12.60 -0.43 12.27
C SER A 5 11.55 0.35 13.07
N SER A 6 11.94 1.38 13.85
CA SER A 6 11.00 2.12 14.70
C SER A 6 10.13 3.14 13.94
N ILE A 7 10.42 3.42 12.66
CA ILE A 7 9.65 4.40 11.86
C ILE A 7 8.42 3.76 11.20
N LEU A 8 8.35 2.43 11.11
CA LEU A 8 7.22 1.71 10.48
C LEU A 8 6.12 1.27 11.45
N ALA A 9 6.32 1.37 12.77
CA ALA A 9 5.24 1.07 13.72
C ALA A 9 4.29 2.28 13.78
N CYS A 10 3.01 2.09 13.47
CA CYS A 10 2.01 3.14 13.68
C CYS A 10 2.02 3.56 15.15
N ALA A 11 1.67 4.82 15.44
CA ALA A 11 1.77 5.41 16.78
C ALA A 11 1.10 4.54 17.87
N THR A 12 0.02 3.84 17.52
CA THR A 12 -0.68 2.89 18.40
C THR A 12 0.18 1.67 18.76
N CYS A 13 0.85 1.04 17.79
CA CYS A 13 1.72 -0.11 18.03
C CYS A 13 2.94 0.29 18.87
N ALA A 14 3.53 1.45 18.58
CA ALA A 14 4.67 1.97 19.34
C ALA A 14 4.31 2.30 20.80
N ASN A 15 3.11 2.84 21.06
CA ASN A 15 2.69 3.21 22.40
C ASN A 15 2.31 1.98 23.27
N SER A 16 1.78 0.92 22.66
CA SER A 16 1.51 -0.35 23.34
C SER A 16 2.78 -1.07 23.79
N PHE A 17 3.87 -0.98 23.01
CA PHE A 17 5.19 -1.49 23.41
C PHE A 17 5.78 -0.75 24.62
N LYS A 18 5.41 0.52 24.83
CA LYS A 18 5.97 1.35 25.91
C LYS A 18 5.46 0.93 27.30
N HIS A 19 4.32 0.26 27.38
CA HIS A 19 3.65 -0.08 28.64
C HIS A 19 3.48 -1.60 28.86
N GLY A 20 3.72 -2.43 27.85
CA GLY A 20 3.56 -3.88 27.94
C GLY A 20 4.87 -4.59 28.27
N GLY A 21 4.80 -5.61 29.14
CA GLY A 21 5.93 -6.49 29.45
C GLY A 21 6.58 -7.04 28.19
N GLN A 22 7.91 -7.03 28.20
CA GLN A 22 8.82 -7.07 27.03
C GLN A 22 8.47 -8.16 25.99
N ASP A 23 8.06 -9.34 26.43
CA ASP A 23 7.84 -10.49 25.55
C ASP A 23 6.38 -10.61 25.06
N ALA A 24 5.39 -10.49 25.96
CA ALA A 24 3.98 -10.72 25.62
C ALA A 24 3.41 -9.66 24.66
N ALA A 25 3.82 -8.40 24.83
CA ALA A 25 3.38 -7.32 23.95
C ALA A 25 3.99 -7.44 22.53
N GLY A 26 5.21 -7.98 22.42
CA GLY A 26 5.88 -8.22 21.14
C GLY A 26 5.15 -9.24 20.26
N TRP A 27 4.69 -10.34 20.87
CA TRP A 27 3.95 -11.39 20.14
C TRP A 27 2.58 -10.91 19.65
N ALA A 28 1.85 -10.13 20.45
CA ALA A 28 0.55 -9.59 20.03
C ALA A 28 0.67 -8.67 18.81
N ILE A 29 1.73 -7.85 18.76
CA ILE A 29 1.96 -6.92 17.66
C ILE A 29 2.45 -7.65 16.41
N ALA A 30 3.28 -8.68 16.56
CA ALA A 30 3.68 -9.53 15.44
C ALA A 30 2.48 -10.19 14.76
N LEU A 31 1.49 -10.68 15.53
CA LEU A 31 0.27 -11.27 14.99
C LEU A 31 -0.60 -10.22 14.26
N MET A 32 -0.73 -9.02 14.81
CA MET A 32 -1.46 -7.93 14.15
C MET A 32 -0.81 -7.55 12.81
N LEU A 33 0.51 -7.42 12.76
CA LEU A 33 1.23 -7.13 11.52
C LEU A 33 1.14 -8.27 10.51
N LEU A 34 1.17 -9.53 10.98
CA LEU A 34 0.98 -10.71 10.14
C LEU A 34 -0.37 -10.68 9.43
N VAL A 35 -1.41 -10.10 10.02
CA VAL A 35 -2.74 -9.98 9.38
C VAL A 35 -2.86 -8.71 8.54
N ILE A 36 -2.35 -7.57 9.01
CA ILE A 36 -2.51 -6.29 8.32
C ILE A 36 -1.70 -6.25 7.01
N VAL A 37 -0.47 -6.76 7.02
CA VAL A 37 0.41 -6.78 5.83
C VAL A 37 -0.24 -7.54 4.66
N PRO A 38 -0.70 -8.80 4.78
CA PRO A 38 -1.34 -9.50 3.68
C PRO A 38 -2.66 -8.88 3.25
N LEU A 39 -3.42 -8.24 4.16
CA LEU A 39 -4.63 -7.52 3.77
C LEU A 39 -4.30 -6.34 2.85
N ILE A 40 -3.31 -5.52 3.21
CA ILE A 40 -2.90 -4.38 2.38
C ILE A 40 -2.32 -4.87 1.05
N THR A 41 -1.49 -5.91 1.05
CA THR A 41 -0.92 -6.44 -0.19
C THR A 41 -2.00 -7.00 -1.12
N MET A 42 -3.03 -7.66 -0.58
CA MET A 42 -4.16 -8.15 -1.37
C MET A 42 -4.94 -6.99 -1.99
N VAL A 43 -5.24 -5.93 -1.24
CA VAL A 43 -5.94 -4.74 -1.77
C VAL A 43 -5.16 -4.12 -2.93
N VAL A 44 -3.86 -3.89 -2.74
CA VAL A 44 -2.99 -3.33 -3.79
C VAL A 44 -2.91 -4.27 -4.99
N TRP A 45 -2.80 -5.58 -4.77
CA TRP A 45 -2.79 -6.58 -5.83
C TRP A 45 -4.08 -6.57 -6.64
N PHE A 46 -5.24 -6.49 -5.98
CA PHE A 46 -6.53 -6.37 -6.66
C PHE A 46 -6.64 -5.08 -7.47
N MET A 47 -6.21 -3.93 -6.92
CA MET A 47 -6.17 -2.67 -7.67
C MET A 47 -5.32 -2.79 -8.95
N VAL A 48 -4.10 -3.33 -8.83
CA VAL A 48 -3.22 -3.54 -9.98
C VAL A 48 -3.84 -4.50 -11.00
N LYS A 49 -4.48 -5.57 -10.53
CA LYS A 49 -5.16 -6.54 -11.40
C LYS A 49 -6.33 -5.91 -12.14
N ILE A 50 -7.13 -5.08 -11.48
CA ILE A 50 -8.25 -4.36 -12.11
C ILE A 50 -7.72 -3.40 -13.16
N ALA A 51 -6.75 -2.55 -12.83
CA ALA A 51 -6.15 -1.61 -13.78
C ALA A 51 -5.54 -2.32 -15.01
N LYS A 52 -4.93 -3.50 -14.81
CA LYS A 52 -4.45 -4.34 -15.92
C LYS A 52 -5.60 -4.88 -16.78
N ARG A 53 -6.71 -5.32 -16.17
CA ARG A 53 -7.89 -5.79 -16.92
C ARG A 53 -8.55 -4.66 -17.70
N GLU A 54 -8.63 -3.47 -17.13
CA GLU A 54 -9.15 -2.28 -17.80
C GLU A 54 -8.37 -1.98 -19.07
N ARG A 55 -7.02 -2.07 -19.05
CA ARG A 55 -6.21 -1.85 -20.27
C ARG A 55 -6.39 -2.92 -21.34
N VAL A 56 -6.69 -4.17 -20.97
CA VAL A 56 -6.92 -5.25 -21.93
C VAL A 56 -8.33 -5.17 -22.54
N GLY A 57 -9.31 -4.72 -21.74
CA GLY A 57 -10.69 -4.50 -22.20
C GLY A 57 -10.93 -3.11 -22.78
N LEU A 58 -9.91 -2.25 -22.80
CA LEU A 58 -9.99 -0.94 -23.41
C LEU A 58 -10.00 -1.12 -24.93
N ASP A 59 -11.10 -0.74 -25.56
CA ASP A 59 -11.16 -0.70 -27.01
C ASP A 59 -10.29 0.48 -27.50
N SER A 60 -9.14 0.15 -28.09
CA SER A 60 -8.18 1.15 -28.57
C SER A 60 -8.76 2.03 -29.67
N GLN A 61 -9.87 1.63 -30.31
CA GLN A 61 -10.53 2.40 -31.35
C GLN A 61 -11.18 3.70 -30.82
N TYR A 62 -11.54 3.76 -29.53
CA TYR A 62 -12.17 4.92 -28.91
C TYR A 62 -11.23 5.74 -28.02
N CYS A 63 -9.93 5.41 -28.01
CA CYS A 63 -8.93 6.25 -27.38
C CYS A 63 -8.59 7.40 -28.31
N ASP A 64 -9.11 8.59 -28.03
CA ASP A 64 -8.72 9.80 -28.76
C ASP A 64 -7.23 10.11 -28.54
N ASP A 65 -6.51 10.29 -29.64
CA ASP A 65 -5.16 10.83 -29.61
C ASP A 65 -5.19 12.28 -29.15
N TYR A 66 -4.25 12.67 -28.30
CA TYR A 66 -4.12 14.07 -27.89
C TYR A 66 -3.74 14.93 -29.09
N VAL A 67 -4.63 15.84 -29.50
CA VAL A 67 -4.36 16.85 -30.52
C VAL A 67 -4.00 18.16 -29.85
N ALA A 68 -2.74 18.57 -29.96
CA ALA A 68 -2.29 19.87 -29.45
C ALA A 68 -2.99 21.02 -30.21
N PRO A 69 -3.35 22.12 -29.53
CA PRO A 69 -3.92 23.29 -30.20
C PRO A 69 -2.92 23.87 -31.21
N PRO A 70 -3.39 24.34 -32.38
CA PRO A 70 -2.50 24.95 -33.37
C PRO A 70 -1.81 26.18 -32.78
N ASN A 71 -0.49 26.23 -32.92
CA ASN A 71 0.36 27.34 -32.49
C ASN A 71 0.33 28.48 -33.52
N ASN A 72 -0.85 29.08 -33.74
CA ASN A 72 -0.97 30.28 -34.57
C ASN A 72 -0.26 31.46 -33.87
N SER A 73 1.01 31.65 -34.23
CA SER A 73 1.86 32.80 -33.90
C SER A 73 1.52 33.98 -34.79
#